data_AF-A0AAE0XV56-F1
#
_entry.id   AF-A0AAE0XV56-F1
#
_cell.length_a   1.000
_cell.length_b   1.000
_cell.length_c   1.000
_cell.angle_alpha   90.00
_cell.angle_beta   90.00
_cell.angle_gamma   90.00
#
_symmetry.space_group_name_H-M   'P 1'
#
loop_
_entity.id
_entity.type
_entity.pdbx_description
1 polymer ?
#
loop_
_entity_poly.entity_id
_entity_poly.type
_entity_poly.pdbx_seq_one_letter_code
_entity_poly.pdbx_strand_id
1 'polypeptide(L)'
;MLNRIGDAKLASCPPGWFGSNCQFKCHCAPSNLCNGDDGSCISRCHPGWFGPACQYASMPFAARSGSRSLEWLTDKDDVTCNTNRGNNQTLIILLVTPIPLGRVRAVVSDSAYLNNSEISHERGHKSLILNPTKKNATAAFEK
;
A
#
# COMPACT_ATOMS: atom_id res chain seq x y z
N MET A 1 -38.19 33.10 -0.56
CA MET A 1 -37.67 32.05 0.33
C MET A 1 -37.68 30.74 -0.46
N LEU A 2 -36.57 30.37 -1.10
CA LEU A 2 -36.47 29.10 -1.84
C LEU A 2 -36.17 27.99 -0.83
N ASN A 3 -37.11 27.06 -0.68
CA ASN A 3 -37.01 25.91 0.20
C ASN A 3 -36.07 24.88 -0.45
N ARG A 4 -34.80 24.83 -0.01
CA ARG A 4 -33.88 23.77 -0.43
C ARG A 4 -34.29 22.48 0.26
N ILE A 5 -35.02 21.64 -0.47
CA ILE A 5 -35.27 20.25 -0.10
C ILE A 5 -33.88 19.60 -0.04
N GLY A 6 -33.48 19.24 1.18
CA GLY A 6 -32.17 18.68 1.47
C GLY A 6 -31.86 17.50 0.55
N ASP A 7 -30.68 17.56 -0.04
CA ASP A 7 -29.99 16.50 -0.75
C ASP A 7 -30.14 15.19 0.06
N ALA A 8 -30.97 14.29 -0.43
CA ALA A 8 -31.04 12.94 0.09
C ALA A 8 -29.64 12.32 -0.07
N LYS A 9 -28.89 12.19 1.03
CA LYS A 9 -27.68 11.37 1.10
C LYS A 9 -28.07 9.98 0.59
N LEU A 10 -27.66 9.68 -0.64
CA LEU A 10 -27.89 8.39 -1.30
C LEU A 10 -27.46 7.30 -0.31
N ALA A 11 -28.30 6.27 -0.17
CA ALA A 11 -28.21 5.21 0.83
C ALA A 11 -26.76 4.87 1.23
N SER A 12 -26.51 4.82 2.55
CA SER A 12 -25.24 4.33 3.12
C SER A 12 -24.78 3.08 2.39
N CYS A 13 -23.48 2.99 2.09
CA CYS A 13 -22.93 1.83 1.40
C CYS A 13 -23.24 0.53 2.14
N PRO A 14 -23.43 -0.58 1.40
CA PRO A 14 -23.59 -1.88 2.03
C PRO A 14 -22.37 -2.20 2.91
N PRO A 15 -22.55 -2.97 4.01
CA PRO A 15 -21.45 -3.29 4.91
C PRO A 15 -20.21 -3.82 4.18
N GLY A 16 -19.05 -3.23 4.47
CA GLY A 16 -17.75 -3.58 3.86
C GLY A 16 -17.44 -2.87 2.55
N TRP A 17 -18.25 -1.89 2.15
CA TRP A 17 -18.02 -1.06 0.95
C TRP A 17 -18.07 0.43 1.30
N PHE A 18 -17.37 1.25 0.51
CA PHE A 18 -17.27 2.69 0.72
C PHE A 18 -16.99 3.47 -0.56
N GLY A 19 -17.02 4.80 -0.45
CA GLY A 19 -16.71 5.75 -1.52
C GLY A 19 -17.87 5.98 -2.48
N SER A 20 -17.64 6.80 -3.50
CA SER A 20 -18.67 7.15 -4.48
C SER A 20 -19.23 5.90 -5.14
N ASN A 21 -20.56 5.76 -5.11
CA ASN A 21 -21.29 4.58 -5.61
C ASN A 21 -20.85 3.25 -4.99
N CYS A 22 -20.22 3.26 -3.80
CA CYS A 22 -19.77 2.06 -3.09
C CYS A 22 -18.84 1.19 -3.92
N GLN A 23 -17.98 1.82 -4.73
CA GLN A 23 -17.10 1.14 -5.66
C GLN A 23 -15.89 0.47 -5.02
N PHE A 24 -15.57 0.80 -3.76
CA PHE A 24 -14.40 0.28 -3.06
C PHE A 24 -14.80 -0.69 -1.95
N LYS A 25 -14.14 -1.85 -1.92
CA LYS A 25 -14.30 -2.86 -0.88
C LYS A 25 -13.21 -2.72 0.18
N CYS A 26 -13.59 -2.79 1.44
CA CYS A 26 -12.65 -2.77 2.56
C CYS A 26 -12.18 -4.18 2.94
N HIS A 27 -10.97 -4.26 3.49
CA HIS A 27 -10.39 -5.50 4.03
C HIS A 27 -9.84 -5.34 5.45
N CYS A 28 -10.62 -4.66 6.31
CA CYS A 28 -10.30 -4.48 7.73
C CYS A 28 -10.37 -5.82 8.49
N ALA A 29 -9.42 -6.12 9.36
CA ALA A 29 -9.48 -7.31 10.22
C ALA A 29 -10.20 -7.00 11.54
N PRO A 30 -11.16 -7.82 12.04
CA PRO A 30 -11.40 -9.20 11.62
C PRO A 30 -12.59 -9.41 10.66
N SER A 31 -13.39 -8.38 10.35
CA SER A 31 -14.73 -8.55 9.76
C SER A 31 -14.95 -7.87 8.40
N ASN A 32 -13.92 -7.29 7.80
CA ASN A 32 -13.97 -6.45 6.59
C ASN A 32 -14.93 -5.26 6.70
N LEU A 33 -15.42 -4.95 7.90
CA LEU A 33 -16.33 -3.84 8.14
C LEU A 33 -15.55 -2.54 8.29
N CYS A 34 -15.96 -1.54 7.52
CA CYS A 34 -15.43 -0.18 7.56
C CYS A 34 -16.58 0.83 7.59
N ASN A 35 -16.28 2.07 7.90
CA ASN A 35 -17.23 3.16 7.75
C ASN A 35 -17.61 3.34 6.27
N GLY A 36 -18.91 3.32 5.95
CA GLY A 36 -19.37 3.45 4.56
C GLY A 36 -19.13 4.83 3.94
N ASP A 37 -18.92 5.87 4.75
CA ASP A 37 -18.71 7.24 4.28
C ASP A 37 -17.27 7.46 3.79
N ASP A 38 -16.27 7.01 4.55
CA ASP A 38 -14.85 7.28 4.29
C ASP A 38 -13.97 6.03 4.16
N GLY A 39 -14.54 4.84 4.40
CA GLY A 39 -13.84 3.56 4.36
C GLY A 39 -12.96 3.29 5.57
N SER A 40 -12.96 4.15 6.60
CA SER A 40 -12.07 3.98 7.75
C SER A 40 -12.28 2.63 8.45
N CYS A 41 -11.16 1.96 8.73
CA CYS A 41 -11.13 0.75 9.54
C CYS A 41 -10.96 1.10 11.02
N ILE A 42 -11.73 0.46 11.90
CA ILE A 42 -11.59 0.60 13.36
C ILE A 42 -10.27 -0.04 13.86
N SER A 43 -9.77 -1.00 13.08
CA SER A 43 -8.64 -1.86 13.39
C SER A 43 -7.69 -1.97 12.18
N ARG A 44 -6.66 -2.81 12.30
CA ARG A 44 -5.66 -3.06 11.25
C ARG A 44 -6.24 -3.76 10.02
N CYS A 45 -5.48 -3.74 8.93
CA CYS A 45 -5.78 -4.51 7.74
C CYS A 45 -5.57 -6.01 7.94
N HIS A 46 -6.27 -6.81 7.13
CA HIS A 46 -5.86 -8.20 6.94
C HIS A 46 -4.45 -8.25 6.30
N PRO A 47 -3.63 -9.25 6.64
CA PRO A 47 -2.31 -9.40 6.04
C PRO A 47 -2.36 -9.39 4.51
N GLY A 48 -1.48 -8.61 3.89
CA GLY A 48 -1.45 -8.40 2.45
C GLY A 48 -2.44 -7.37 1.92
N TRP A 49 -3.15 -6.64 2.80
CA TRP A 49 -3.94 -5.47 2.45
C TRP A 49 -3.38 -4.23 3.11
N PHE A 50 -3.55 -3.08 2.47
CA PHE A 50 -3.10 -1.80 3.00
C PHE A 50 -3.98 -0.65 2.52
N GLY A 51 -3.80 0.51 3.16
CA GLY A 51 -4.47 1.76 2.80
C GLY A 51 -5.45 2.20 3.87
N PRO A 52 -5.97 3.44 3.80
CA PRO A 52 -6.89 3.96 4.83
C PRO A 52 -8.12 3.08 5.10
N ALA A 53 -8.55 2.32 4.10
CA ALA A 53 -9.68 1.40 4.16
C ALA A 53 -9.28 -0.07 3.90
N CYS A 54 -7.98 -0.38 3.90
CA CYS A 54 -7.46 -1.69 3.50
C CYS A 54 -7.95 -2.12 2.11
N GLN A 55 -8.10 -1.15 1.20
CA GLN A 55 -8.70 -1.37 -0.11
C GLN A 55 -7.70 -1.86 -1.15
N TYR A 56 -6.40 -1.77 -0.87
CA TYR A 56 -5.34 -2.12 -1.81
C TYR A 56 -4.68 -3.43 -1.41
N ALA A 57 -4.57 -4.35 -2.37
CA ALA A 57 -3.87 -5.62 -2.19
C ALA A 57 -2.37 -5.42 -2.43
N SER A 58 -1.55 -5.92 -1.51
CA SER A 58 -0.11 -6.06 -1.71
C SER A 58 0.15 -7.15 -2.74
N MET A 59 0.59 -6.74 -3.93
CA MET A 59 0.97 -7.70 -4.95
C MET A 59 2.24 -8.48 -4.56
N PRO A 60 2.35 -9.76 -4.93
CA PRO A 60 3.58 -10.51 -4.74
C PRO A 60 4.68 -9.89 -5.60
N PHE A 61 5.82 -9.62 -4.98
CA PHE A 61 7.03 -9.18 -5.65
C PHE A 61 8.22 -9.92 -5.06
N ALA A 62 9.24 -10.13 -5.87
CA ALA A 62 10.57 -10.45 -5.38
C ALA A 62 11.39 -9.16 -5.31
N ALA A 63 12.31 -9.08 -4.37
CA ALA A 63 13.23 -7.97 -4.29
C ALA A 63 14.64 -8.48 -4.05
N ARG A 64 15.63 -7.78 -4.62
CA ARG A 64 17.04 -8.10 -4.44
C ARG A 64 17.88 -6.85 -4.30
N SER A 65 19.04 -6.98 -3.65
CA SER A 65 20.12 -6.00 -3.71
C SER A 65 21.41 -6.73 -4.10
N GLY A 66 21.93 -6.43 -5.29
CA GLY A 66 22.97 -7.24 -5.91
C GLY A 66 22.53 -8.70 -6.04
N SER A 67 23.29 -9.62 -5.44
CA SER A 67 22.99 -11.06 -5.40
C SER A 67 22.14 -11.50 -4.19
N ARG A 68 21.78 -10.59 -3.28
CA ARG A 68 21.01 -10.93 -2.07
C ARG A 68 19.52 -10.86 -2.38
N SER A 69 18.81 -11.97 -2.19
CA SER A 69 17.35 -11.96 -2.11
C SER A 69 16.92 -11.24 -0.83
N LEU A 70 15.90 -10.39 -0.93
CA LEU A 70 15.41 -9.53 0.14
C LEU A 70 13.94 -9.87 0.46
N GLU A 71 13.69 -11.14 0.78
CA GLU A 71 12.37 -11.64 1.18
C GLU A 71 11.82 -10.91 2.41
N TRP A 72 12.70 -10.37 3.26
CA TRP A 72 12.34 -9.62 4.46
C TRP A 72 11.75 -8.23 4.18
N LEU A 73 11.77 -7.71 2.94
CA LEU A 73 11.30 -6.35 2.63
C LEU A 73 9.78 -6.17 2.80
N THR A 74 9.04 -7.25 2.97
CA THR A 74 7.63 -7.21 3.32
C THR A 74 7.30 -8.30 4.34
N ASP A 75 6.69 -7.90 5.44
CA ASP A 75 6.06 -8.76 6.45
C ASP A 75 4.56 -8.91 6.19
N LYS A 76 4.04 -8.30 5.11
CA LYS A 76 2.62 -8.22 4.74
C LYS A 76 1.73 -7.56 5.80
N ASP A 77 2.32 -6.79 6.69
CA ASP A 77 1.61 -6.03 7.72
C ASP A 77 1.86 -4.53 7.47
N ASP A 78 0.79 -3.76 7.35
CA ASP A 78 0.85 -2.35 6.96
C ASP A 78 1.05 -1.40 8.17
N VAL A 79 1.10 -1.96 9.37
CA VAL A 79 1.30 -1.23 10.63
C VAL A 79 2.73 -1.38 11.15
N THR A 80 3.43 -2.45 10.77
CA THR A 80 4.79 -2.75 11.23
C THR A 80 5.85 -2.38 10.20
N CYS A 81 7.08 -2.27 10.67
CA CYS A 81 8.25 -2.08 9.84
C CYS A 81 9.23 -3.24 10.07
N ASN A 82 9.75 -3.80 8.99
CA ASN A 82 10.83 -4.76 9.07
C ASN A 82 12.10 -4.11 9.63
N THR A 83 12.72 -4.72 10.65
CA THR A 83 13.85 -4.15 11.41
C THR A 83 15.23 -4.68 10.98
N ASN A 84 15.40 -4.99 9.69
CA ASN A 84 16.63 -5.61 9.20
C ASN A 84 17.78 -4.62 8.95
N ARG A 85 19.00 -5.07 9.25
CA ARG A 85 20.23 -4.26 9.29
C ARG A 85 20.97 -4.24 7.96
N GLY A 86 20.28 -3.80 6.92
CA GLY A 86 20.90 -3.48 5.63
C GLY A 86 21.50 -2.07 5.62
N ASN A 87 22.75 -1.90 5.18
CA ASN A 87 23.30 -0.58 4.84
C ASN A 87 22.72 -0.07 3.49
N ASN A 88 23.05 1.15 3.06
CA ASN A 88 22.63 1.78 1.78
C ASN A 88 22.57 0.77 0.63
N GLN A 89 21.37 0.41 0.19
CA GLN A 89 21.16 -0.64 -0.80
C GLN A 89 20.29 -0.16 -1.94
N THR A 90 20.76 -0.38 -3.17
CA THR A 90 19.90 -0.30 -4.34
C THR A 90 18.98 -1.50 -4.33
N LEU A 91 17.71 -1.28 -3.99
CA LEU A 91 16.69 -2.32 -4.05
C LEU A 91 16.26 -2.48 -5.51
N ILE A 92 16.15 -3.70 -6.02
CA ILE A 92 15.57 -3.97 -7.33
C ILE A 92 14.35 -4.83 -7.10
N ILE A 93 13.18 -4.26 -7.38
CA ILE A 93 11.92 -4.97 -7.26
C ILE A 93 11.55 -5.62 -8.60
N LEU A 94 11.13 -6.88 -8.53
CA LEU A 94 10.73 -7.70 -9.66
C LEU A 94 9.29 -8.16 -9.43
N LEU A 95 8.39 -7.70 -10.28
CA LEU A 95 7.02 -8.21 -10.27
C LEU A 95 7.02 -9.62 -10.84
N VAL A 96 6.51 -10.56 -10.05
CA VAL A 96 6.32 -11.96 -10.50
C VAL A 96 5.10 -12.12 -11.40
N THR A 97 4.25 -11.09 -11.49
CA THR A 97 3.07 -11.08 -12.37
C THR A 97 3.11 -9.87 -13.31
N PRO A 98 2.78 -10.05 -14.60
CA PRO A 98 2.69 -8.94 -15.54
C PRO A 98 1.38 -8.18 -15.30
N ILE A 99 1.49 -7.07 -14.58
CA ILE A 99 0.36 -6.18 -14.24
C ILE A 99 0.72 -4.73 -14.58
N PRO A 100 -0.22 -3.93 -15.11
CA PRO A 100 -0.07 -2.48 -15.14
C PRO A 100 0.17 -2.00 -13.70
N LEU A 101 1.20 -1.17 -13.53
CA LEU A 101 1.49 -0.57 -12.23
C LEU A 101 0.90 0.82 -12.25
N GLY A 102 0.05 1.13 -11.29
CA GLY A 102 -0.40 2.49 -11.04
C GLY A 102 0.58 3.21 -10.11
N ARG A 103 0.83 2.64 -8.93
CA ARG A 103 1.58 3.30 -7.84
C ARG A 103 2.40 2.33 -7.01
N VAL A 104 3.49 2.84 -6.43
CA VAL A 104 4.28 2.15 -5.41
C VAL A 104 4.12 2.88 -4.09
N ARG A 105 3.82 2.13 -3.02
CA ARG A 105 3.85 2.63 -1.65
C ARG A 105 5.06 2.08 -0.94
N ALA A 106 5.89 2.95 -0.38
CA ALA A 106 6.90 2.59 0.60
C ALA A 106 6.50 3.17 1.96
N VAL A 107 6.44 2.32 2.99
CA VAL A 107 6.19 2.69 4.38
C VAL A 107 7.52 2.66 5.10
N VAL A 108 7.89 3.73 5.78
CA VAL A 108 9.15 3.86 6.50
C VAL A 108 8.90 4.30 7.93
N SER A 109 9.75 3.88 8.87
CA SER A 109 9.59 4.29 10.27
C SER A 109 10.00 5.75 10.52
N ASP A 110 10.83 6.31 9.64
CA ASP A 110 11.23 7.72 9.63
C ASP A 110 11.22 8.23 8.18
N SER A 111 10.48 9.31 7.93
CA SER A 111 10.41 9.95 6.61
C SER A 111 11.77 10.38 6.05
N ALA A 112 12.77 10.65 6.93
CA ALA A 112 14.12 10.98 6.53
C ALA A 112 14.81 9.90 5.69
N TYR A 113 14.33 8.65 5.74
CA TYR A 113 14.85 7.53 4.96
C TYR A 113 14.57 7.64 3.45
N LEU A 114 13.62 8.49 3.04
CA LEU A 114 13.24 8.70 1.65
C LEU A 114 13.83 9.99 1.04
N ASN A 115 14.50 10.84 1.83
CA ASN A 115 14.94 12.17 1.37
C ASN A 115 15.87 12.15 0.14
N ASN A 116 16.57 11.04 -0.11
CA ASN A 116 17.48 10.86 -1.25
C ASN A 116 17.17 9.60 -2.08
N SER A 117 15.94 9.07 -2.03
CA SER A 117 15.56 7.91 -2.85
C SER A 117 15.19 8.34 -4.27
N GLU A 118 15.84 7.75 -5.29
CA GLU A 118 15.49 7.93 -6.70
C GLU A 118 14.71 6.72 -7.20
N ILE A 119 13.58 6.94 -7.87
CA ILE A 119 12.75 5.91 -8.50
C ILE A 119 13.05 5.91 -10.00
N SER A 120 13.74 4.87 -10.47
CA SER A 120 14.03 4.68 -11.90
C SER A 120 13.29 3.45 -12.43
N HIS A 121 12.85 3.48 -13.70
CA HIS A 121 12.15 2.39 -14.38
C HIS A 121 12.98 1.86 -15.55
N GLU A 122 13.39 0.59 -15.52
CA GLU A 122 14.09 -0.03 -16.65
C GLU A 122 13.14 -0.79 -17.58
N ARG A 123 13.42 -0.82 -18.89
CA ARG A 123 12.61 -1.56 -19.87
C ARG A 123 12.82 -3.07 -19.70
N GLY A 124 11.73 -3.83 -19.66
CA GLY A 124 11.74 -5.31 -19.65
C GLY A 124 11.60 -5.94 -18.26
N HIS A 125 11.92 -5.19 -17.20
CA HIS A 125 11.63 -5.51 -15.81
C HIS A 125 11.23 -4.22 -15.12
N LYS A 126 10.08 -4.15 -14.45
CA LYS A 126 9.73 -2.95 -13.67
C LYS A 126 10.57 -2.92 -12.39
N SER A 127 11.85 -2.58 -12.53
CA SER A 127 12.72 -2.29 -11.40
C SER A 127 12.22 -1.01 -10.75
N LEU A 128 11.95 -1.09 -9.45
CA LEU A 128 11.94 0.10 -8.61
C LEU A 128 13.28 0.11 -7.92
N ILE A 129 14.15 1.01 -8.36
CA ILE A 129 15.32 1.35 -7.55
C ILE A 129 14.78 2.15 -6.37
N LEU A 130 14.98 1.62 -5.17
CA LEU A 130 14.99 2.46 -3.98
C LEU A 130 16.46 2.60 -3.63
N ASN A 131 16.90 3.82 -3.37
CA ASN A 131 18.17 4.10 -2.72
C ASN A 131 17.87 4.59 -1.30
N PRO A 132 17.35 3.71 -0.40
CA PRO A 132 17.16 4.08 0.97
C PRO A 132 18.56 4.23 1.57
N THR A 133 18.93 5.47 1.80
CA THR A 133 20.22 5.80 2.41
C THR A 133 20.26 5.36 3.88
N LYS A 134 19.12 4.98 4.49
CA LYS A 134 19.01 4.47 5.87
C LYS A 134 17.78 3.55 6.08
N LYS A 135 17.74 2.89 7.24
CA LYS A 135 17.07 1.62 7.66
C LYS A 135 15.52 1.68 7.68
N ASN A 136 14.84 0.54 7.81
CA ASN A 136 13.39 0.38 8.13
C ASN A 136 12.38 0.84 7.05
N ALA A 137 12.11 -0.03 6.07
CA ALA A 137 11.08 0.20 5.06
C ALA A 137 10.30 -1.09 4.73
N THR A 138 9.01 -0.95 4.43
CA THR A 138 8.15 -1.97 3.81
C THR A 138 7.62 -1.42 2.49
N ALA A 139 7.70 -2.18 1.41
CA ALA A 139 7.17 -1.76 0.10
C ALA A 139 5.94 -2.57 -0.28
N ALA A 140 4.97 -1.93 -0.93
CA ALA A 140 3.79 -2.55 -1.50
C ALA A 140 3.43 -1.88 -2.84
N PHE A 141 2.82 -2.64 -3.75
CA PHE A 141 2.43 -2.19 -5.08
C PHE A 141 0.91 -2.18 -5.20
N GLU A 142 0.39 -1.15 -5.87
CA GLU A 142 -1.03 -1.00 -6.20
C GLU A 142 -1.23 -1.07 -7.73
N LYS A 143 -2.40 -1.55 -8.14
CA LYS A 143 -2.86 -1.53 -9.54
C LYS A 143 -3.40 -0.15 -9.92
#